data_AF-A0A979GGJ6-F1
#
_entry.id   AF-A0A979GGJ6-F1
#
_cell.length_a   1.000
_cell.length_b   1.000
_cell.length_c   1.000
_cell.angle_alpha   90.00
_cell.angle_beta   90.00
_cell.angle_gamma   90.00
#
_symmetry.space_group_name_H-M   'P 1'
#
loop_
_entity.id
_entity.type
_entity.pdbx_description
1 polymer ?
#
loop_
_entity_poly.entity_id
_entity_poly.type
_entity_poly.pdbx_seq_one_letter_code
_entity_poly.pdbx_strand_id
1 'polypeptide(L)'
;MTISTTSTPHDAVFKSFLRHPDTARDFIDIHLPAPLRKLCDLTTLKLEPNSFIDDDLRQYYSDLLWSVKTQEGVGYIYVVIEHQSKPEELMAFRMMRYSIAAMQNHLDAGYKELPLVIPIVLIHLKYEKNREDIGLFGI
;
A
#
# COMPACT_ATOMS: atom_id res chain seq x y z
N MET A 1 -15.88 17.82 -12.96
CA MET A 1 -15.99 17.90 -11.49
C MET A 1 -14.59 17.82 -10.93
N THR A 2 -14.13 18.86 -10.24
CA THR A 2 -12.78 18.94 -9.66
C THR A 2 -12.72 18.08 -8.39
N ILE A 3 -12.00 16.96 -8.45
CA ILE A 3 -11.71 16.15 -7.27
C ILE A 3 -10.66 16.90 -6.45
N SER A 4 -11.09 17.46 -5.32
CA SER A 4 -10.20 18.15 -4.38
C SER A 4 -9.38 17.12 -3.61
N THR A 5 -8.18 16.82 -4.09
CA THR A 5 -7.17 16.00 -3.38
C THR A 5 -6.45 16.85 -2.35
N THR A 6 -7.16 17.29 -1.32
CA THR A 6 -6.50 17.98 -0.19
C THR A 6 -5.83 16.95 0.71
N SER A 7 -4.53 16.75 0.49
CA SER A 7 -3.66 16.05 1.44
C SER A 7 -3.86 16.65 2.83
N THR A 8 -4.41 15.88 3.76
CA THR A 8 -4.58 16.35 5.13
C THR A 8 -3.20 16.41 5.81
N PRO A 9 -2.98 17.27 6.81
CA PRO A 9 -1.72 17.29 7.58
C PRO A 9 -1.37 15.92 8.18
N HIS A 10 -2.38 15.13 8.53
CA HIS A 10 -2.22 13.77 9.05
C HIS A 10 -1.66 12.80 7.99
N ASP A 11 -2.09 12.90 6.73
CA ASP A 11 -1.53 12.11 5.63
C ASP A 11 -0.02 12.32 5.48
N ALA A 12 0.40 13.58 5.49
CA ALA A 12 1.81 13.93 5.33
C ALA A 12 2.68 13.39 6.47
N VAL A 13 2.16 13.44 7.70
CA VAL A 13 2.84 12.92 8.88
C VAL A 13 2.94 11.40 8.84
N PHE A 14 1.84 10.68 8.59
CA PHE A 14 1.85 9.21 8.47
C PHE A 14 2.77 8.73 7.35
N LYS A 15 2.77 9.41 6.20
CA LYS A 15 3.68 9.10 5.09
C LYS A 15 5.14 9.33 5.46
N SER A 16 5.45 10.42 6.16
CA SER A 16 6.82 10.69 6.62
C SER A 16 7.30 9.59 7.56
N PHE A 17 6.45 9.15 8.48
CA PHE A 17 6.76 8.01 9.35
C PHE A 17 6.97 6.72 8.58
N LEU A 18 6.04 6.37 7.69
CA LEU A 18 6.08 5.11 6.95
C LEU A 18 7.13 5.08 5.83
N ARG A 19 7.85 6.17 5.56
CA ARG A 19 9.06 6.15 4.72
C ARG A 19 10.29 5.62 5.46
N HIS A 20 10.26 5.58 6.80
CA HIS A 20 11.35 5.02 7.60
C HIS A 20 11.23 3.49 7.63
N PRO A 21 12.28 2.73 7.26
CA PRO A 21 12.19 1.27 7.15
C PRO A 21 11.75 0.56 8.43
N ASP A 22 12.21 1.00 9.59
CA ASP A 22 11.84 0.36 10.87
C ASP A 22 10.36 0.58 11.20
N THR A 23 9.86 1.80 11.03
CA THR A 23 8.44 2.12 11.22
C THR A 23 7.55 1.38 10.21
N ALA A 24 7.98 1.31 8.95
CA ALA A 24 7.27 0.56 7.92
C ALA A 24 7.23 -0.94 8.23
N ARG A 25 8.34 -1.50 8.72
CA ARG A 25 8.44 -2.89 9.14
C ARG A 25 7.45 -3.19 10.26
N ASP A 26 7.47 -2.41 11.33
CA ASP A 26 6.57 -2.61 12.48
C ASP A 26 5.11 -2.48 12.05
N PHE A 27 4.81 -1.48 11.22
CA PHE A 27 3.48 -1.29 10.68
C PHE A 27 3.01 -2.48 9.83
N ILE A 28 3.83 -2.95 8.90
CA ILE A 28 3.51 -4.10 8.04
C ILE A 28 3.39 -5.38 8.89
N ASP A 29 4.27 -5.60 9.87
CA ASP A 29 4.25 -6.78 10.73
C ASP A 29 2.94 -6.90 11.53
N ILE A 30 2.40 -5.77 11.99
CA ILE A 30 1.13 -5.71 12.74
C ILE A 30 -0.07 -6.01 11.84
N HIS A 31 -0.07 -5.50 10.60
CA HIS A 31 -1.25 -5.52 9.73
C HIS A 31 -1.25 -6.66 8.71
N LEU A 32 -0.10 -7.30 8.45
CA LEU A 32 0.01 -8.37 7.49
C LEU A 32 -0.46 -9.71 8.08
N PRO A 33 -1.44 -10.41 7.47
CA PRO A 33 -1.90 -11.70 7.97
C PRO A 33 -0.76 -12.71 8.10
N ALA A 34 -0.80 -13.51 9.17
CA ALA A 34 0.26 -14.46 9.49
C ALA A 34 0.68 -15.41 8.34
N PRO A 35 -0.23 -15.90 7.47
CA PRO A 35 0.17 -16.71 6.31
C PRO A 35 1.05 -15.94 5.32
N LEU A 36 0.69 -14.70 4.99
CA LEU A 36 1.46 -13.87 4.06
C LEU A 36 2.78 -13.42 4.69
N ARG A 37 2.76 -13.06 5.98
CA ARG A 37 3.97 -12.69 6.71
C ARG A 37 5.02 -13.80 6.70
N LYS A 38 4.63 -15.07 6.80
CA LYS A 38 5.57 -16.21 6.73
C LYS A 38 6.26 -16.35 5.38
N LEU A 39 5.70 -15.75 4.33
CA LEU A 39 6.29 -15.76 3.00
C LEU A 39 7.32 -14.65 2.80
N CYS A 40 7.35 -13.63 3.67
CA CYS A 40 8.14 -12.40 3.50
C CYS A 40 9.24 -12.26 4.56
N ASP A 41 10.44 -11.89 4.14
CA ASP A 41 11.51 -11.44 5.04
C ASP A 41 11.43 -9.91 5.22
N LEU A 42 10.66 -9.46 6.21
CA LEU A 42 10.44 -8.04 6.48
C LEU A 42 11.71 -7.27 6.89
N THR A 43 12.82 -7.96 7.21
CA THR A 43 14.10 -7.27 7.46
C THR A 43 14.68 -6.67 6.19
N THR A 44 14.28 -7.18 5.03
CA THR A 44 14.76 -6.78 3.70
C THR A 44 13.95 -5.69 3.04
N LEU A 45 12.97 -5.11 3.76
CA LEU A 45 12.12 -4.04 3.26
C LEU A 45 12.95 -2.89 2.69
N LYS A 46 12.72 -2.58 1.42
CA LYS A 46 13.35 -1.47 0.73
C LYS A 46 12.29 -0.62 0.03
N LEU A 47 12.32 0.68 0.29
CA LEU A 47 11.42 1.63 -0.35
C LEU A 47 11.81 1.75 -1.83
N GLU A 48 10.88 1.49 -2.73
CA GLU A 48 11.06 1.66 -4.17
C GLU A 48 10.74 3.09 -4.59
N PRO A 49 11.43 3.63 -5.61
CA PRO A 49 11.20 4.99 -6.08
C PRO A 49 9.83 5.10 -6.75
N ASN A 50 9.18 6.26 -6.61
CA ASN A 50 7.86 6.54 -7.19
C ASN A 50 7.79 6.41 -8.72
N SER A 51 8.94 6.34 -9.42
CA SER A 51 8.99 6.05 -10.86
C SER A 51 8.48 4.65 -11.20
N PHE A 52 8.35 3.77 -10.21
CA PHE A 52 7.76 2.44 -10.32
C PHE A 52 6.23 2.46 -10.35
N ILE A 53 5.60 3.63 -10.29
CA ILE A 53 4.14 3.79 -10.34
C ILE A 53 3.80 4.51 -11.66
N ASP A 54 2.85 3.93 -12.39
CA ASP A 54 2.31 4.44 -13.66
C ASP A 54 1.92 5.93 -13.53
N ASP A 55 2.16 6.71 -14.59
CA ASP A 55 1.86 8.13 -14.67
C ASP A 55 0.40 8.46 -14.31
N ASP A 56 -0.54 7.59 -14.70
CA ASP A 56 -1.96 7.73 -14.37
C ASP A 56 -2.26 7.54 -12.87
N LEU A 57 -1.41 6.78 -12.17
CA LEU A 57 -1.52 6.50 -10.75
C LEU A 57 -0.70 7.48 -9.90
N ARG A 58 0.23 8.24 -10.51
CA ARG A 58 1.03 9.25 -9.83
C ARG A 58 0.18 10.33 -9.15
N GLN A 59 -1.02 10.64 -9.65
CA GLN A 59 -1.90 11.63 -9.02
C GLN A 59 -2.24 11.29 -7.56
N TYR A 60 -2.12 10.02 -7.18
CA TYR A 60 -2.27 9.54 -5.81
C TYR A 60 -0.91 9.34 -5.13
N TYR A 61 -0.02 10.35 -5.19
CA TYR A 61 1.34 10.41 -4.60
C TYR A 61 1.46 9.97 -3.11
N SER A 62 0.35 9.59 -2.47
CA SER A 62 0.23 9.05 -1.12
C SER A 62 0.78 7.65 -0.91
N ASP A 63 0.99 6.88 -1.98
CA ASP A 63 1.14 5.43 -1.85
C ASP A 63 2.63 5.05 -1.83
N LEU A 64 3.02 4.19 -0.89
CA LEU A 64 4.39 3.73 -0.69
C LEU A 64 4.54 2.30 -1.21
N LEU A 65 5.50 2.08 -2.11
CA LEU A 65 5.85 0.75 -2.59
C LEU A 65 7.12 0.26 -1.91
N TRP A 66 7.03 -0.90 -1.27
CA TRP A 66 8.17 -1.58 -0.67
C TRP A 66 8.48 -2.87 -1.42
N SER A 67 9.73 -3.09 -1.79
CA SER A 67 10.21 -4.41 -2.18
C SER A 67 10.61 -5.22 -0.95
N VAL A 68 10.41 -6.53 -1.01
CA VAL A 68 10.71 -7.47 0.06
C VAL A 68 11.17 -8.79 -0.53
N LYS A 69 12.11 -9.48 0.11
CA LYS A 69 12.43 -10.86 -0.27
C LYS A 69 11.34 -11.80 0.21
N THR A 70 10.98 -12.76 -0.63
CA THR A 70 10.04 -13.84 -0.31
C THR A 70 10.72 -15.19 -0.53
N GLN A 71 10.03 -16.27 -0.15
CA GLN A 71 10.51 -17.64 -0.40
C GLN A 71 10.66 -17.96 -1.90
N GLU A 72 9.91 -17.26 -2.76
CA GLU A 72 9.86 -17.49 -4.21
C GLU A 72 10.60 -16.41 -5.02
N GLY A 73 11.17 -15.39 -4.37
CA GLY A 73 11.92 -14.34 -5.06
C GLY A 73 11.67 -12.95 -4.49
N VAL A 74 11.55 -11.96 -5.37
CA VAL A 74 11.22 -10.58 -4.96
C VAL A 74 9.70 -10.42 -4.94
N GLY A 75 9.17 -9.91 -3.84
CA GLY A 75 7.77 -9.49 -3.71
C GLY A 75 7.66 -7.99 -3.46
N TYR A 76 6.43 -7.51 -3.49
CA TYR A 76 6.10 -6.10 -3.30
C TYR A 76 4.95 -5.93 -2.31
N ILE A 77 5.04 -4.90 -1.48
CA ILE A 77 3.98 -4.48 -0.56
C ILE A 77 3.64 -3.03 -0.88
N TYR A 78 2.41 -2.80 -1.33
CA TYR A 78 1.86 -1.46 -1.48
C TYR A 78 1.20 -1.04 -0.17
N VAL A 79 1.60 0.10 0.38
CA VAL A 79 0.93 0.72 1.52
C VAL A 79 0.25 1.99 1.04
N VAL A 80 -1.07 1.93 1.00
CA VAL A 80 -1.96 3.04 0.61
C VAL A 80 -2.57 3.61 1.88
N ILE A 81 -2.39 4.92 2.09
CA ILE A 81 -2.89 5.63 3.26
C ILE A 81 -3.97 6.58 2.77
N GLU A 82 -5.21 6.31 3.18
CA GLU A 82 -6.38 7.10 2.84
C GLU A 82 -6.98 7.74 4.09
N HIS A 83 -6.95 9.07 4.15
CA HIS A 83 -7.54 9.85 5.23
C HIS A 83 -8.83 10.57 4.78
N GLN A 84 -9.55 9.95 3.85
CA GLN A 84 -10.86 10.40 3.37
C GLN A 84 -11.97 9.92 4.31
N SER A 85 -12.90 10.81 4.65
CA SER A 85 -14.09 10.46 5.45
C SER A 85 -15.10 9.59 4.70
N LYS A 86 -14.88 9.32 3.40
CA LYS A 86 -15.70 8.43 2.57
C LYS A 86 -14.79 7.47 1.81
N PRO A 87 -15.05 6.16 1.85
CA PRO A 87 -14.33 5.19 1.03
C PRO A 87 -14.48 5.52 -0.46
N GLU A 88 -13.39 5.43 -1.23
CA GLU A 88 -13.46 5.44 -2.69
C GLU A 88 -14.24 4.20 -3.15
N GLU A 89 -15.32 4.39 -3.91
CA GLU A 89 -16.24 3.30 -4.32
C GLU A 89 -15.51 2.17 -5.05
N LEU A 90 -14.41 2.48 -5.75
CA LEU A 90 -13.63 1.55 -6.56
C LEU A 90 -12.23 1.29 -5.98
N MET A 91 -12.05 1.40 -4.66
CA MET A 91 -10.76 1.16 -4.00
C MET A 91 -10.12 -0.19 -4.37
N ALA A 92 -10.91 -1.26 -4.44
CA ALA A 92 -10.41 -2.57 -4.86
C ALA A 92 -9.89 -2.57 -6.31
N PHE A 93 -10.56 -1.85 -7.21
CA PHE A 93 -10.10 -1.70 -8.60
C PHE A 93 -8.81 -0.89 -8.68
N ARG A 94 -8.68 0.16 -7.87
CA ARG A 94 -7.43 0.91 -7.74
C ARG A 94 -6.29 0.05 -7.21
N MET A 95 -6.54 -0.78 -6.20
CA MET A 95 -5.54 -1.74 -5.68
C MET A 95 -5.11 -2.74 -6.75
N MET A 96 -6.05 -3.25 -7.54
CA MET A 96 -5.74 -4.13 -8.66
C MET A 96 -4.83 -3.44 -9.69
N ARG A 97 -5.07 -2.17 -10.03
CA ARG A 97 -4.21 -1.41 -10.94
C ARG A 97 -2.78 -1.25 -10.39
N TYR A 98 -2.61 -0.97 -9.10
CA TYR A 98 -1.28 -0.92 -8.48
C TYR A 98 -0.57 -2.27 -8.55
N SER A 99 -1.27 -3.35 -8.22
CA SER A 99 -0.69 -4.69 -8.28
C SER A 99 -0.23 -5.03 -9.69
N ILE A 100 -1.05 -4.77 -10.70
CA ILE A 100 -0.69 -4.99 -12.11
C ILE A 100 0.51 -4.13 -12.52
N ALA A 101 0.57 -2.86 -12.10
CA ALA A 101 1.70 -2.00 -12.41
C ALA A 101 3.01 -2.50 -11.79
N ALA A 102 3.01 -2.95 -10.53
CA ALA A 102 4.21 -3.54 -9.92
C ALA A 102 4.62 -4.86 -10.60
N MET A 103 3.65 -5.70 -10.96
CA MET A 103 3.89 -6.92 -11.73
C MET A 103 4.51 -6.61 -13.09
N GLN A 104 3.99 -5.62 -13.81
CA GLN A 104 4.53 -5.21 -15.12
C GLN A 104 5.98 -4.74 -14.99
N ASN A 105 6.27 -3.86 -14.02
CA ASN A 105 7.64 -3.39 -13.81
C ASN A 105 8.59 -4.51 -13.38
N HIS A 106 8.10 -5.51 -12.66
CA HIS A 106 8.88 -6.71 -12.33
C HIS A 106 9.24 -7.48 -13.60
N LEU A 107 8.29 -7.68 -14.52
CA LEU A 107 8.57 -8.32 -15.81
C LEU A 107 9.54 -7.48 -16.67
N ASP A 108 9.36 -6.16 -16.71
CA ASP A 108 10.22 -5.24 -17.47
C ASP A 108 11.66 -5.21 -16.93
N ALA A 109 11.85 -5.48 -15.63
CA ALA A 109 13.16 -5.67 -15.03
C ALA A 109 13.85 -7.00 -15.42
N GLY A 110 13.20 -7.83 -16.24
CA GLY A 110 13.76 -9.05 -16.83
C GLY A 110 13.37 -10.35 -16.10
N TYR A 111 12.50 -10.26 -15.08
CA TYR A 111 11.97 -11.45 -14.41
C TYR A 111 10.92 -12.13 -15.30
N LYS A 112 10.80 -13.46 -15.16
CA LYS A 112 9.92 -14.29 -16.02
C LYS A 112 8.65 -14.77 -15.34
N GLU A 113 8.59 -14.61 -14.02
CA GLU A 113 7.46 -15.03 -13.18
C GLU A 113 6.88 -13.81 -12.50
N LEU A 114 5.61 -13.91 -12.09
CA LEU A 114 4.93 -12.82 -11.41
C LEU A 114 5.33 -12.77 -9.94
N PRO A 115 5.61 -11.58 -9.39
CA PRO A 115 5.92 -11.43 -7.99
C PRO A 115 4.64 -11.52 -7.14
N LEU A 116 4.80 -11.90 -5.87
CA LEU A 116 3.77 -11.66 -4.86
C LEU A 116 3.61 -10.14 -4.69
N VAL A 117 2.39 -9.63 -4.85
CA VAL A 117 2.06 -8.22 -4.57
C VAL A 117 0.94 -8.13 -3.54
N ILE A 118 1.19 -7.44 -2.44
CA ILE A 118 0.26 -7.31 -1.32
C ILE A 118 -0.15 -5.84 -1.16
N PRO A 119 -1.40 -5.48 -1.48
CA PRO A 119 -1.94 -4.16 -1.16
C PRO A 119 -2.41 -4.11 0.29
N ILE A 120 -1.97 -3.10 1.04
CA ILE A 120 -2.41 -2.75 2.38
C ILE A 120 -3.04 -1.36 2.30
N VAL A 121 -4.34 -1.27 2.57
CA VAL A 121 -5.07 0.00 2.60
C VAL A 121 -5.40 0.36 4.03
N LEU A 122 -4.90 1.51 4.50
CA LEU A 122 -5.29 2.09 5.77
C LEU A 122 -6.33 3.18 5.52
N ILE A 123 -7.53 2.99 6.08
CA ILE A 123 -8.63 3.94 5.96
C ILE A 123 -8.86 4.58 7.34
N HIS A 124 -8.69 5.90 7.44
CA HIS A 124 -9.10 6.64 8.62
C HIS A 124 -10.56 7.10 8.48
N LEU A 125 -11.49 6.31 9.04
CA LEU A 125 -12.89 6.69 9.10
C LEU A 125 -13.08 7.78 10.18
N LYS A 126 -13.55 8.95 9.78
CA LYS A 126 -14.16 9.89 10.74
C LYS A 126 -15.45 9.23 11.24
N TYR A 127 -15.41 8.68 12.45
CA TYR A 127 -16.62 8.26 13.15
C TYR A 127 -17.48 9.49 13.40
N GLU A 128 -18.59 9.62 12.68
CA GLU A 128 -19.74 10.35 13.22
C GLU A 128 -20.22 9.56 14.42
N LYS A 129 -20.19 10.20 15.59
CA LYS A 129 -20.53 9.65 16.89
C LYS A 129 -22.00 9.20 16.92
N ASN A 130 -22.32 8.03 16.35
CA ASN A 130 -23.62 7.37 16.51
C ASN A 130 -23.77 5.90 16.06
N ARG A 131 -22.70 5.16 15.73
CA ARG A 131 -22.81 3.68 15.64
C ARG A 131 -21.53 3.00 16.13
N GLU A 132 -21.68 2.15 17.13
CA GLU A 132 -20.73 1.11 17.49
C GLU A 132 -20.69 0.10 16.35
N ASP A 133 -19.51 -0.14 15.76
CA ASP A 133 -19.09 -1.38 15.09
C ASP A 133 -17.79 -1.09 14.31
N ILE A 134 -16.69 -1.72 14.70
CA ILE A 134 -15.40 -1.70 14.02
C ILE A 134 -15.29 -2.94 13.12
N GLY A 135 -15.50 -2.75 11.81
CA GLY A 135 -15.30 -3.79 10.80
C GLY A 135 -13.91 -3.71 10.18
N LEU A 136 -13.07 -4.71 10.44
CA LEU A 136 -11.81 -4.93 9.74
C LEU A 136 -12.09 -5.80 8.51
N PHE A 137 -12.06 -5.24 7.31
CA PHE A 137 -12.15 -6.01 6.07
C PHE A 137 -10.74 -6.24 5.52
N GLY A 138 -10.24 -7.47 5.65
CA GLY A 138 -9.18 -7.99 4.80
C GLY A 138 -9.79 -8.46 3.48
N ILE A 139 -9.14 -8.11 2.38
CA ILE A 139 -9.41 -8.69 1.05
C ILE A 139 -8.58 -9.96 0.88
#